data_AF-A0A2S9XQD5-F1
#
_entry.id   AF-A0A2S9XQD5-F1
#
_cell.length_a   1.000
_cell.length_b   1.000
_cell.length_c   1.000
_cell.angle_alpha   90.00
_cell.angle_beta   90.00
_cell.angle_gamma   90.00
#
_symmetry.space_group_name_H-M   'P 1'
#
loop_
_entity.id
_entity.type
_entity.pdbx_description
1 polymer ?
#
loop_
_entity_poly.entity_id
_entity_poly.type
_entity_poly.pdbx_seq_one_letter_code
_entity_poly.pdbx_strand_id
1 'polypeptide(L)'
;MKPVARRPSRIGNQLGNLVAVGALSLPLAAGGCGDPHYSAVRWPAHGDGVPAQPYSESAATGISLRAIAIEWEPDAVSIELEISNWAEAPLELEPGAILLAWAELEYAPEPPGPYEPARPEIIEVPGGESALTELRYHLSRPLEREGARLIVRASSRGGVAIVDLPQLEIPGAH
;
A
#
# COMPACT_ATOMS: atom_id res chain seq x y z
N MET A 1 7.27 35.27 -64.31
CA MET A 1 7.58 33.91 -64.82
C MET A 1 7.25 32.90 -63.72
N LYS A 2 6.42 31.88 -64.01
CA LYS A 2 6.23 30.62 -63.26
C LYS A 2 7.36 29.62 -63.61
N PRO A 3 7.71 28.59 -62.80
CA PRO A 3 6.95 27.31 -62.59
C PRO A 3 6.93 26.85 -61.09
N VAL A 4 6.03 26.03 -60.51
CA VAL A 4 5.30 24.76 -60.80
C VAL A 4 6.09 23.45 -60.58
N ALA A 5 5.45 22.51 -59.84
CA ALA A 5 5.60 21.03 -59.71
C ALA A 5 6.25 20.53 -58.39
N ARG A 6 5.83 19.44 -57.69
CA ARG A 6 4.88 18.32 -57.95
C ARG A 6 4.58 17.53 -56.64
N ARG A 7 3.45 16.80 -56.62
CA ARG A 7 2.98 15.79 -55.61
C ARG A 7 3.81 14.48 -55.62
N PRO A 8 3.60 13.54 -54.66
CA PRO A 8 2.59 12.45 -54.80
C PRO A 8 1.81 12.14 -53.49
N SER A 9 0.49 11.92 -53.47
CA SER A 9 -0.30 10.71 -53.82
C SER A 9 -0.01 9.43 -53.00
N ARG A 10 -0.93 9.05 -52.10
CA ARG A 10 -1.16 7.67 -51.61
C ARG A 10 -2.63 7.54 -51.17
N ILE A 11 -3.53 7.17 -52.09
CA ILE A 11 -4.09 5.81 -52.28
C ILE A 11 -4.74 5.28 -50.99
N GLY A 12 -6.06 5.50 -50.91
CA GLY A 12 -6.95 4.64 -50.14
C GLY A 12 -7.26 3.38 -50.95
N ASN A 13 -7.45 2.27 -50.24
CA ASN A 13 -8.09 1.09 -50.80
C ASN A 13 -8.97 0.46 -49.72
N GLN A 14 -10.22 0.26 -50.09
CA GLN A 14 -11.29 -0.32 -49.29
C GLN A 14 -11.81 -1.55 -50.06
N LEU A 15 -12.32 -2.53 -49.30
CA LEU A 15 -13.22 -3.64 -49.65
C LEU A 15 -12.62 -5.03 -49.96
N GLY A 16 -13.21 -6.03 -49.27
CA GLY A 16 -13.17 -7.47 -49.58
C GLY A 16 -13.22 -8.36 -48.33
N ASN A 17 -14.36 -8.57 -47.67
CA ASN A 17 -15.34 -9.67 -47.83
C ASN A 17 -15.02 -11.05 -47.17
N LEU A 18 -16.02 -11.51 -46.40
CA LEU A 18 -16.51 -12.89 -46.14
C LEU A 18 -15.83 -13.91 -45.16
N VAL A 19 -16.60 -14.20 -44.08
CA VAL A 19 -17.18 -15.51 -43.63
C VAL A 19 -16.39 -16.51 -42.75
N ALA A 20 -17.06 -16.86 -41.62
CA ALA A 20 -17.02 -18.06 -40.77
C ALA A 20 -15.69 -18.39 -40.05
N VAL A 21 -15.67 -18.82 -38.78
CA VAL A 21 -16.35 -19.98 -38.19
C VAL A 21 -16.59 -19.72 -36.71
N GLY A 22 -17.81 -20.01 -36.23
CA GLY A 22 -18.09 -20.11 -34.80
C GLY A 22 -17.30 -21.27 -34.19
N ALA A 23 -16.32 -20.94 -33.38
CA ALA A 23 -15.73 -21.87 -32.44
C ALA A 23 -16.46 -21.71 -31.11
N LEU A 24 -17.37 -22.65 -30.83
CA LEU A 24 -17.80 -22.99 -29.47
C LEU A 24 -16.57 -23.44 -28.69
N SER A 25 -15.85 -22.50 -28.09
CA SER A 25 -14.84 -22.79 -27.08
C SER A 25 -15.51 -22.69 -25.72
N LEU A 26 -15.96 -23.83 -25.20
CA LEU A 26 -16.16 -24.04 -23.78
C LEU A 26 -14.84 -23.68 -23.06
N PRO A 27 -14.80 -22.72 -22.13
CA PRO A 27 -13.85 -22.86 -21.05
C PRO A 27 -14.39 -23.99 -20.17
N LEU A 28 -13.72 -25.15 -20.27
CA LEU A 28 -13.67 -26.12 -19.18
C LEU A 28 -13.50 -25.31 -17.89
N ALA A 29 -14.48 -25.44 -16.99
CA ALA A 29 -14.35 -25.04 -15.61
C ALA A 29 -13.19 -25.86 -15.03
N ALA A 30 -11.97 -25.34 -15.17
CA ALA A 30 -10.87 -25.73 -14.33
C ALA A 30 -11.35 -25.39 -12.92
N GLY A 31 -11.60 -26.43 -12.12
CA GLY A 31 -11.64 -26.30 -10.67
C GLY A 31 -10.29 -25.80 -10.22
N GLY A 32 -10.12 -24.49 -10.22
CA GLY A 32 -9.07 -23.83 -9.47
C GLY A 32 -9.46 -23.96 -8.01
N CYS A 33 -8.60 -24.60 -7.22
CA CYS A 33 -8.49 -24.30 -5.80
C CYS A 33 -8.66 -22.79 -5.63
N GLY A 34 -9.74 -22.37 -4.97
CA GLY A 34 -9.90 -20.96 -4.65
C GLY A 34 -8.73 -20.56 -3.75
N ASP A 35 -7.90 -19.66 -4.24
CA ASP A 35 -7.07 -18.86 -3.35
C ASP A 35 -8.01 -18.28 -2.28
N PRO A 36 -7.63 -18.32 -0.99
CA PRO A 36 -8.38 -17.60 0.01
C PRO A 36 -8.45 -16.13 -0.43
N HIS A 37 -9.64 -15.66 -0.76
CA HIS A 37 -9.83 -14.31 -1.24
C HIS A 37 -9.74 -13.36 -0.05
N TYR A 38 -8.54 -12.87 0.25
CA TYR A 38 -8.33 -11.82 1.25
C TYR A 38 -8.89 -10.50 0.75
N SER A 39 -9.39 -9.69 1.67
CA SER A 39 -9.77 -8.31 1.35
C SER A 39 -8.49 -7.49 1.31
N ALA A 40 -8.26 -6.75 0.24
CA ALA A 40 -7.09 -5.89 0.10
C ALA A 40 -7.48 -4.57 -0.56
N VAL A 41 -6.89 -3.48 -0.06
CA VAL A 41 -7.04 -2.13 -0.62
C VAL A 41 -5.65 -1.54 -0.80
N ARG A 42 -5.40 -0.94 -1.97
CA ARG A 42 -4.16 -0.22 -2.28
C ARG A 42 -4.51 1.13 -2.89
N TRP A 43 -3.87 2.21 -2.45
CA TRP A 43 -4.08 3.54 -3.05
C TRP A 43 -3.04 3.83 -4.14
N PRO A 44 -3.43 4.46 -5.27
CA PRO A 44 -4.76 4.98 -5.61
C PRO A 44 -5.62 3.94 -6.38
N ALA A 45 -6.32 3.04 -5.68
CA ALA A 45 -7.33 2.19 -6.30
C ALA A 45 -8.41 3.07 -6.94
N HIS A 46 -8.75 2.79 -8.21
CA HIS A 46 -9.82 3.46 -8.92
C HIS A 46 -11.10 2.64 -8.74
N GLY A 47 -12.06 3.14 -7.96
CA GLY A 47 -13.37 2.49 -7.80
C GLY A 47 -14.29 3.20 -6.81
N ASP A 48 -15.59 3.18 -7.08
CA ASP A 48 -16.61 3.61 -6.12
C ASP A 48 -16.62 2.64 -4.93
N GLY A 49 -16.69 3.18 -3.70
CA GLY A 49 -16.73 2.37 -2.47
C GLY A 49 -15.37 2.00 -1.87
N VAL A 50 -14.25 2.48 -2.42
CA VAL A 50 -12.93 2.35 -1.79
C VAL A 50 -12.87 3.27 -0.55
N PRO A 51 -12.41 2.80 0.63
CA PRO A 51 -12.27 3.65 1.80
C PRO A 51 -11.29 4.80 1.55
N ALA A 52 -11.44 5.89 2.31
CA ALA A 52 -10.47 6.98 2.28
C ALA A 52 -9.10 6.46 2.74
N GLN A 53 -8.03 6.98 2.12
CA GLN A 53 -6.66 6.60 2.51
C GLN A 53 -6.40 7.03 3.95
N PRO A 54 -5.97 6.12 4.83
CA PRO A 54 -5.50 6.47 6.17
C PRO A 54 -4.33 7.45 6.10
N TYR A 55 -4.49 8.59 6.76
CA TYR A 55 -3.47 9.63 6.85
C TYR A 55 -3.48 10.28 8.23
N SER A 56 -2.29 10.59 8.76
CA SER A 56 -2.13 11.35 9.99
C SER A 56 -0.84 12.16 9.94
N GLU A 57 -0.86 13.35 10.51
CA GLU A 57 0.29 14.24 10.55
C GLU A 57 0.44 14.91 11.91
N SER A 58 1.70 15.19 12.28
CA SER A 58 2.03 16.03 13.42
C SER A 58 2.89 17.18 12.94
N ALA A 59 2.31 18.38 12.88
CA ALA A 59 3.07 19.59 12.55
C ALA A 59 4.16 19.89 13.60
N ALA A 60 3.96 19.47 14.86
CA ALA A 60 4.92 19.67 15.94
C ALA A 60 6.20 18.86 15.73
N THR A 61 6.09 17.63 15.22
CA THR A 61 7.24 16.81 14.89
C THR A 61 7.63 16.88 13.42
N GLY A 62 6.80 17.43 12.51
CA GLY A 62 7.05 17.41 11.07
C GLY A 62 7.07 16.01 10.49
N ILE A 63 6.24 15.11 11.03
CA ILE A 63 6.13 13.72 10.60
C ILE A 63 4.71 13.47 10.11
N SER A 64 4.59 12.74 9.00
CA SER A 64 3.30 12.20 8.56
C SER A 64 3.39 10.69 8.30
N LEU A 65 2.26 10.04 8.48
CA LEU A 65 2.06 8.61 8.32
C LEU A 65 0.91 8.39 7.33
N ARG A 66 1.10 7.44 6.41
CA ARG A 66 0.11 7.12 5.39
C ARG A 66 0.14 5.63 5.07
N ALA A 67 -1.02 4.98 5.12
CA ALA A 67 -1.13 3.61 4.63
C ALA A 67 -1.30 3.62 3.11
N ILE A 68 -0.37 2.99 2.38
CA ILE A 68 -0.40 2.86 0.92
C ILE A 68 -1.19 1.61 0.50
N ALA A 69 -1.10 0.55 1.29
CA ALA A 69 -1.89 -0.66 1.11
C ALA A 69 -2.23 -1.30 2.45
N ILE A 70 -3.38 -1.95 2.52
CA ILE A 70 -3.80 -2.80 3.63
C ILE A 70 -4.37 -4.10 3.07
N GLU A 71 -3.92 -5.22 3.62
CA GLU A 71 -4.46 -6.55 3.35
C GLU A 71 -4.96 -7.16 4.65
N TRP A 72 -6.21 -7.64 4.64
CA TRP A 72 -6.86 -8.25 5.78
C TRP A 72 -7.01 -9.75 5.56
N GLU A 73 -6.46 -10.50 6.50
CA GLU A 73 -6.64 -11.92 6.67
C GLU A 73 -7.52 -12.17 7.92
N PRO A 74 -8.08 -13.39 8.10
CA PRO A 74 -8.93 -13.68 9.25
C PRO A 74 -8.26 -13.39 10.61
N ASP A 75 -6.97 -13.67 10.71
CA ASP A 75 -6.16 -13.54 11.92
C ASP A 75 -4.90 -12.68 11.72
N ALA A 76 -4.79 -11.96 10.60
CA ALA A 76 -3.66 -11.08 10.35
C ALA A 76 -4.05 -9.83 9.56
N VAL A 77 -3.23 -8.79 9.67
CA VAL A 77 -3.32 -7.61 8.82
C VAL A 77 -1.92 -7.18 8.40
N SER A 78 -1.75 -6.93 7.10
CA SER A 78 -0.52 -6.42 6.52
C SER A 78 -0.74 -4.97 6.09
N ILE A 79 0.19 -4.09 6.44
CA ILE A 79 0.11 -2.64 6.16
C ILE A 79 1.40 -2.20 5.50
N GLU A 80 1.29 -1.67 4.28
CA GLU A 80 2.35 -0.91 3.62
C GLU A 80 2.25 0.55 4.07
N LEU A 81 3.23 1.00 4.86
CA LEU A 81 3.25 2.30 5.51
C LEU A 81 4.32 3.19 4.90
N GLU A 82 3.90 4.38 4.47
CA GLU A 82 4.77 5.50 4.14
C GLU A 82 4.94 6.40 5.36
N ILE A 83 6.19 6.73 5.67
CA ILE A 83 6.59 7.62 6.75
C ILE A 83 7.37 8.76 6.14
N SER A 84 6.86 9.99 6.26
CA SER A 84 7.54 11.19 5.76
C SER A 84 8.12 11.99 6.92
N ASN A 85 9.35 12.49 6.74
CA ASN A 85 10.05 13.34 7.70
C ASN A 85 10.38 14.68 7.06
N TRP A 86 9.68 15.74 7.45
CA TRP A 86 9.89 17.09 6.91
C TRP A 86 10.93 17.91 7.68
N ALA A 87 11.49 17.36 8.76
CA ALA A 87 12.61 17.97 9.46
C ALA A 87 13.92 17.71 8.71
N GLU A 88 14.95 18.53 8.95
CA GLU A 88 16.28 18.33 8.35
C GLU A 88 17.04 17.14 8.96
N ALA A 89 16.83 16.88 10.26
CA ALA A 89 17.50 15.79 10.94
C ALA A 89 16.84 14.43 10.62
N PRO A 90 17.63 13.35 10.46
CA PRO A 90 17.12 12.02 10.16
C PRO A 90 16.26 11.51 11.32
N LEU A 91 15.20 10.78 10.98
CA LEU A 91 14.34 10.07 11.92
C LEU A 91 14.71 8.59 11.89
N GLU A 92 14.90 8.01 13.07
CA GLU A 92 15.18 6.60 13.28
C GLU A 92 14.02 5.96 14.03
N LEU A 93 13.55 4.82 13.52
CA LEU A 93 12.41 4.11 14.04
C LEU A 93 12.73 2.62 14.18
N GLU A 94 12.43 2.03 15.32
CA GLU A 94 12.47 0.57 15.45
C GLU A 94 11.15 -0.01 14.93
N PRO A 95 11.14 -0.96 13.98
CA PRO A 95 9.89 -1.57 13.51
C PRO A 95 9.04 -2.13 14.66
N GLY A 96 9.68 -2.75 15.66
CA GLY A 96 9.01 -3.29 16.84
C GLY A 96 8.30 -2.25 17.72
N ALA A 97 8.60 -0.95 17.54
CA ALA A 97 7.94 0.14 18.24
C ALA A 97 6.71 0.70 17.49
N ILE A 98 6.39 0.18 16.30
CA ILE A 98 5.19 0.51 15.52
C ILE A 98 4.11 -0.54 15.82
N LEU A 99 3.27 -0.26 16.81
CA LEU A 99 2.28 -1.19 17.32
C LEU A 99 0.91 -0.97 16.68
N LEU A 100 0.19 -2.05 16.43
CA LEU A 100 -1.23 -1.98 16.09
C LEU A 100 -2.05 -2.17 17.37
N ALA A 101 -2.81 -1.16 17.76
CA ALA A 101 -3.77 -1.23 18.86
C ALA A 101 -5.16 -1.60 18.33
N TRP A 102 -5.71 -2.71 18.81
CA TRP A 102 -7.03 -3.20 18.44
C TRP A 102 -7.70 -3.95 19.58
N ALA A 103 -8.99 -3.66 19.83
CA ALA A 103 -9.80 -4.35 20.84
C ALA A 103 -9.12 -4.41 22.24
N GLU A 104 -8.57 -3.28 22.69
CA GLU A 104 -7.84 -3.12 23.97
C GLU A 104 -6.52 -3.92 24.06
N LEU A 105 -6.07 -4.49 22.94
CA LEU A 105 -4.81 -5.20 22.81
C LEU A 105 -3.84 -4.42 21.90
N GLU A 106 -2.56 -4.71 22.07
CA GLU A 106 -1.48 -4.14 21.25
C GLU A 106 -0.68 -5.26 20.63
N TYR A 107 -0.51 -5.17 19.33
CA TYR A 107 0.17 -6.16 18.51
C TYR A 107 1.46 -5.55 17.98
N ALA A 108 2.58 -6.20 18.29
CA ALA A 108 3.85 -5.91 17.64
C ALA A 108 3.85 -6.52 16.23
N PRO A 109 4.58 -5.92 15.27
CA PRO A 109 4.71 -6.51 13.95
C PRO A 109 5.46 -7.83 14.04
N GLU A 110 5.02 -8.78 13.22
CA GLU A 110 5.66 -10.08 13.08
C GLU A 110 7.09 -9.88 12.56
N PRO A 111 8.08 -10.60 13.14
CA PRO A 111 9.41 -10.65 12.56
C PRO A 111 9.34 -11.27 11.15
N PRO A 112 10.26 -10.92 10.26
CA PRO A 112 10.33 -11.54 8.93
C PRO A 112 10.45 -13.06 9.05
N GLY A 113 9.74 -13.78 8.19
CA GLY A 113 9.81 -15.24 8.12
C GLY A 113 11.21 -15.75 7.76
N PRO A 114 11.51 -17.04 7.96
CA PRO A 114 12.84 -17.61 7.69
C PRO A 114 13.25 -17.57 6.21
N TYR A 115 12.28 -17.37 5.31
CA TYR A 115 12.48 -17.28 3.86
C TYR A 115 12.32 -15.86 3.32
N GLU A 116 12.01 -14.90 4.20
CA GLU A 116 11.86 -13.50 3.84
C GLU A 116 13.19 -12.75 4.04
N PRO A 117 13.43 -11.67 3.28
CA PRO A 117 14.55 -10.79 3.55
C PRO A 117 14.49 -10.27 4.99
N ALA A 118 15.65 -10.20 5.64
CA ALA A 118 15.72 -9.59 6.97
C ALA A 118 15.23 -8.14 6.91
N ARG A 119 14.21 -7.82 7.71
CA ARG A 119 13.77 -6.43 7.92
C ARG A 119 14.89 -5.70 8.68
N PRO A 120 15.21 -4.45 8.29
CA PRO A 120 16.21 -3.68 9.03
C PRO A 120 15.76 -3.49 10.48
N GLU A 121 16.72 -3.52 11.41
CA GLU A 121 16.46 -3.28 12.84
C GLU A 121 16.03 -1.83 13.09
N ILE A 122 16.45 -0.91 12.20
CA ILE A 122 16.11 0.52 12.23
C ILE A 122 15.61 0.94 10.85
N ILE A 123 14.44 1.56 10.80
CA ILE A 123 13.94 2.30 9.66
C ILE A 123 14.48 3.73 9.78
N GLU A 124 15.44 4.06 8.93
CA GLU A 124 15.95 5.43 8.80
C GLU A 124 15.13 6.19 7.76
N VAL A 125 14.60 7.35 8.15
CA VAL A 125 13.89 8.29 7.28
C VAL A 125 14.72 9.58 7.22
N PRO A 126 15.47 9.80 6.13
CA PRO A 126 16.27 11.00 5.97
C PRO A 126 15.42 12.28 6.07
N GLY A 127 16.08 13.39 6.42
CA GLY A 127 15.39 14.66 6.50
C GLY A 127 14.92 15.17 5.13
N GLY A 128 13.66 15.58 5.05
CA GLY A 128 13.00 15.99 3.80
C GLY A 128 12.56 14.83 2.90
N GLU A 129 12.71 13.57 3.35
CA GLU A 129 12.43 12.37 2.56
C GLU A 129 11.30 11.53 3.17
N SER A 130 11.03 10.39 2.52
CA SER A 130 10.07 9.40 2.99
C SER A 130 10.63 7.99 2.87
N ALA A 131 10.21 7.12 3.77
CA ALA A 131 10.55 5.70 3.75
C ALA A 131 9.27 4.87 3.65
N LEU A 132 9.37 3.73 2.95
CA LEU A 132 8.32 2.72 2.89
C LEU A 132 8.71 1.53 3.75
N THR A 133 7.75 1.02 4.51
CA THR A 133 7.92 -0.21 5.29
C THR A 133 6.65 -1.04 5.23
N GLU A 134 6.81 -2.36 5.26
CA GLU A 134 5.70 -3.29 5.31
C GLU A 134 5.67 -3.97 6.68
N LEU A 135 4.51 -3.93 7.34
CA LEU A 135 4.30 -4.42 8.69
C LEU A 135 3.13 -5.41 8.69
N ARG A 136 3.38 -6.64 9.12
CA ARG A 136 2.36 -7.69 9.28
C ARG A 136 2.08 -7.86 10.78
N TYR A 137 0.81 -7.99 11.15
CA TYR A 137 0.38 -8.17 12.54
C TYR A 137 -0.51 -9.40 12.65
N HIS A 138 -0.13 -10.36 13.48
CA HIS A 138 -1.00 -11.49 13.84
C HIS A 138 -1.94 -11.09 14.97
N LEU A 139 -3.23 -11.14 14.71
CA LEU A 139 -4.29 -10.72 15.60
C LEU A 139 -4.90 -11.92 16.31
N SER A 140 -5.12 -11.79 17.62
CA SER A 140 -5.88 -12.80 18.37
C SER A 140 -7.39 -12.77 18.08
N ARG A 141 -7.84 -11.72 17.37
CA ARG A 141 -9.24 -11.46 17.02
C ARG A 141 -9.30 -10.78 15.65
N PRO A 142 -10.27 -11.14 14.78
CA PRO A 142 -10.41 -10.50 13.49
C PRO A 142 -10.68 -8.99 13.61
N LEU A 143 -10.25 -8.25 12.60
CA LEU A 143 -10.40 -6.80 12.52
C LEU A 143 -11.70 -6.43 11.79
N GLU A 144 -12.85 -6.75 12.41
CA GLU A 144 -14.17 -6.71 11.74
C GLU A 144 -14.84 -5.32 11.70
N ARG A 145 -14.31 -4.34 12.43
CA ARG A 145 -14.90 -2.99 12.51
C ARG A 145 -13.80 -1.92 12.67
N GLU A 146 -14.18 -0.68 12.50
CA GLU A 146 -13.29 0.47 12.70
C GLU A 146 -12.78 0.58 14.14
N GLY A 147 -11.67 1.32 14.32
CA GLY A 147 -11.09 1.64 15.63
C GLY A 147 -9.70 1.03 15.89
N ALA A 148 -9.14 0.34 14.91
CA ALA A 148 -7.73 -0.05 14.97
C ALA A 148 -6.82 1.16 14.74
N ARG A 149 -5.69 1.22 15.44
CA ARG A 149 -4.76 2.35 15.37
C ARG A 149 -3.31 1.88 15.32
N LEU A 150 -2.53 2.40 14.39
CA LEU A 150 -1.08 2.31 14.45
C LEU A 150 -0.52 3.38 15.38
N ILE A 151 0.24 2.94 16.37
CA ILE A 151 0.89 3.76 17.39
C ILE A 151 2.39 3.60 17.24
N VAL A 152 3.09 4.71 17.01
CA VAL A 152 4.56 4.74 16.97
C VAL A 152 5.07 5.22 18.32
N ARG A 153 5.77 4.37 19.07
CA ARG A 153 6.12 4.64 20.48
C ARG A 153 7.53 5.13 20.74
N ALA A 154 8.48 4.70 19.92
CA ALA A 154 9.88 5.03 20.10
C ALA A 154 10.43 5.49 18.76
N SER A 155 10.94 6.71 18.76
CA SER A 155 11.75 7.21 17.65
C SER A 155 12.82 8.15 18.16
N SER A 156 13.87 8.25 17.35
CA SER A 156 15.04 9.09 17.57
C SER A 156 15.12 10.06 16.40
N ARG A 157 15.47 11.32 16.64
CA ARG A 157 15.81 12.27 15.58
C ARG A 157 17.13 12.92 15.88
N GLY A 158 18.12 12.68 15.02
CA GLY A 158 19.50 13.11 15.27
C GLY A 158 20.01 12.70 16.66
N GLY A 159 19.59 11.52 17.16
CA GLY A 159 19.94 11.00 18.48
C GLY A 159 19.10 11.52 19.65
N VAL A 160 18.06 12.33 19.41
CA VAL A 160 17.14 12.83 20.45
C VAL A 160 15.82 12.07 20.40
N ALA A 161 15.36 11.54 21.54
CA ALA A 161 14.09 10.84 21.63
C ALA A 161 12.90 11.76 21.33
N ILE A 162 11.95 11.27 20.52
CA ILE A 162 10.66 11.91 20.25
C ILE A 162 9.57 11.07 20.92
N VAL A 163 8.66 11.73 21.64
CA VAL A 163 7.59 11.07 22.40
C VAL A 163 6.20 11.25 21.78
N ASP A 164 6.00 12.27 20.94
CA ASP A 164 4.69 12.65 20.41
C ASP A 164 4.62 12.46 18.89
N LEU A 165 4.49 11.21 18.46
CA LEU A 165 4.30 10.86 17.05
C LEU A 165 2.82 10.80 16.68
N PRO A 166 2.47 11.09 15.41
CA PRO A 166 1.10 10.92 14.94
C PRO A 166 0.68 9.44 15.04
N GLN A 167 -0.61 9.22 15.29
CA GLN A 167 -1.22 7.89 15.25
C GLN A 167 -2.09 7.77 14.00
N LEU A 168 -2.11 6.60 13.39
CA LEU A 168 -2.86 6.36 12.15
C LEU A 168 -4.04 5.44 12.42
N GLU A 169 -5.27 5.89 12.13
CA GLU A 169 -6.46 5.04 12.22
C GLU A 169 -6.57 4.11 11.00
N ILE A 170 -6.84 2.83 11.24
CA ILE A 170 -6.90 1.79 10.20
C ILE A 170 -8.35 1.32 10.04
N PRO A 171 -8.88 1.25 8.80
CA PRO A 171 -10.24 0.77 8.54
C PRO A 171 -10.38 -0.73 8.87
N GLY A 172 -11.62 -1.12 9.21
CA GLY A 172 -12.02 -2.51 9.40
C GLY A 172 -12.03 -3.31 8.09
N ALA A 173 -12.00 -4.64 8.19
CA ALA A 173 -12.36 -5.52 7.08
C ALA A 173 -13.86 -5.37 6.77
N HIS A 174 -14.21 -5.23 5.49
CA HIS A 174 -15.60 -5.13 5.00
C HIS A 174 -16.19 -6.50 4.64
#